data_AF-A0A1A8N7H9-F1
#
_entry.id   AF-A0A1A8N7H9-F1
#
_cell.length_a   1.000
_cell.length_b   1.000
_cell.length_c   1.000
_cell.angle_alpha   90.00
_cell.angle_beta   90.00
_cell.angle_gamma   90.00
#
_symmetry.space_group_name_H-M   'P 1'
#
loop_
_entity.id
_entity.type
_entity.pdbx_description
1 polymer ?
#
loop_
_entity_poly.entity_id
_entity_poly.type
_entity_poly.pdbx_seq_one_letter_code
_entity_poly.pdbx_strand_id
1 'polypeptide(L)'
;RPSVCLSVCLYSLIHVIAVLRAMFEVDMRECGDGSVTLHQCPVAVASFLDFAYSGETLINDGNVDMLFQISSFLQVELQSLSECLILRMHHKHVFSHTEYTLALSLLMILSPTMLCVQVSILSRACSDFLIGSMDLSNCLSLLSLGEAYGSASLLHNANEFVVQNFYDLSKTQEFLDMQKNILEACLKSDALNVPSEEAVIMALLRWIRQDLPGRQKLLPGLMSLTRLHHLPAALLKALRDSNALLCSDESCLSLLSGALSRQTQYEGLLADARPATTQSYIYIHKTEERGEVSHTLCYCLETDQWKDLRTKIGFETASMPDLPGSYLTSYAEKMFVTGGCRGNCCRAVRLHVAEPYHNAIDEVWCFCPVTLTCTPAPPMLKPRTMHTAVTCLDRVYVIGGRTRGSRGEAPSLLEVEYYNPLTQAWSSVSPLPTAIFYPEASACGGIIYALGSEVEITDSFNPSLDCFFRYDAQRDQWSRLVAEFGQFFHATLVKAVSINNTLHLCDLSTYKVYSFCPETGVWKGEGSFECAGFNAGAIGLRDRIYILGGDYSPDEITDEVQVYYSGRSQWEEMSPMPRALTEFHCQLISFNRYRDPWGDTEG
;
A
#
# COMPACT_ATOMS: atom_id res chain seq x y z
N ARG A 1 -32.94 -8.37 9.37
CA ARG A 1 -31.53 -8.75 9.61
C ARG A 1 -31.48 -9.55 10.91
N PRO A 2 -30.60 -10.55 11.08
CA PRO A 2 -30.68 -11.45 12.23
C PRO A 2 -30.10 -10.78 13.47
N SER A 3 -30.76 -10.96 14.61
CA SER A 3 -30.32 -10.53 15.93
C SER A 3 -29.16 -11.41 16.43
N VAL A 4 -28.14 -10.80 17.03
CA VAL A 4 -27.02 -11.51 17.68
C VAL A 4 -27.32 -11.62 19.17
N CYS A 5 -27.28 -12.85 19.71
CA CYS A 5 -27.45 -13.13 21.13
C CYS A 5 -26.08 -13.42 21.75
N LEU A 6 -25.64 -12.60 22.70
CA LEU A 6 -24.44 -12.84 23.49
C LEU A 6 -24.83 -13.51 24.83
N SER A 7 -24.08 -14.51 25.30
CA SER A 7 -24.31 -15.17 26.59
C SER A 7 -23.02 -15.37 27.38
N VAL A 8 -22.89 -14.74 28.55
CA VAL A 8 -21.74 -14.86 29.48
C VAL A 8 -22.21 -14.82 30.95
N CYS A 9 -22.10 -15.92 31.70
CA CYS A 9 -22.69 -16.08 33.04
C CYS A 9 -22.29 -15.07 34.16
N LEU A 10 -23.34 -14.54 34.83
CA LEU A 10 -23.59 -14.16 36.25
C LEU A 10 -23.09 -12.83 36.94
N TYR A 11 -24.09 -12.09 37.46
CA TYR A 11 -24.26 -11.28 38.70
C TYR A 11 -23.22 -10.22 39.18
N SER A 12 -23.68 -8.95 39.17
CA SER A 12 -23.73 -7.93 40.27
C SER A 12 -23.12 -6.55 39.97
N LEU A 13 -23.94 -5.49 40.15
CA LEU A 13 -23.71 -4.12 39.63
C LEU A 13 -23.56 -3.04 40.70
N ILE A 14 -23.43 -3.40 41.98
CA ILE A 14 -23.71 -2.47 43.09
C ILE A 14 -22.54 -1.52 43.42
N HIS A 15 -21.32 -1.78 42.94
CA HIS A 15 -20.12 -1.05 43.42
C HIS A 15 -19.42 -0.14 42.40
N VAL A 16 -19.89 -0.08 41.15
CA VAL A 16 -19.10 0.51 40.04
C VAL A 16 -19.60 1.89 39.60
N ILE A 17 -20.90 2.17 39.67
CA ILE A 17 -21.47 3.43 39.17
C ILE A 17 -21.65 4.39 40.35
N ALA A 18 -20.91 5.51 40.35
CA ALA A 18 -20.98 6.52 41.42
C ALA A 18 -22.40 7.08 41.65
N VAL A 19 -23.25 7.08 40.62
CA VAL A 19 -24.67 7.45 40.72
C VAL A 19 -25.48 6.43 41.54
N LEU A 20 -25.27 5.12 41.32
CA LEU A 20 -25.91 4.08 42.13
C LEU A 20 -25.36 4.10 43.56
N ARG A 21 -24.05 4.35 43.73
CA ARG A 21 -23.43 4.50 45.05
C ARG A 21 -24.04 5.65 45.85
N ALA A 22 -24.30 6.79 45.22
CA ALA A 22 -24.97 7.93 45.85
C ALA A 22 -26.44 7.63 46.22
N MET A 23 -27.15 6.81 45.43
CA MET A 23 -28.52 6.37 45.75
C MET A 23 -28.59 5.46 46.99
N PHE A 24 -27.53 4.72 47.30
CA PHE A 24 -27.50 3.74 48.39
C PHE A 24 -26.61 4.13 49.60
N GLU A 25 -25.80 5.18 49.52
CA GLU A 25 -24.95 5.64 50.64
C GLU A 25 -25.50 6.84 51.42
N VAL A 26 -26.47 7.59 50.88
CA VAL A 26 -26.91 8.88 51.49
C VAL A 26 -28.42 8.88 51.72
N ASP A 27 -28.92 8.34 52.83
CA ASP A 27 -30.29 8.53 53.40
C ASP A 27 -31.46 8.80 52.41
N MET A 28 -31.41 8.19 51.23
CA MET A 28 -32.40 8.29 50.17
C MET A 28 -33.36 7.10 50.33
N ARG A 29 -34.64 7.33 50.02
CA ARG A 29 -35.73 6.39 50.33
C ARG A 29 -35.51 5.00 49.72
N GLU A 30 -34.76 4.96 48.62
CA GLU A 30 -34.35 3.78 47.86
C GLU A 30 -33.40 2.84 48.64
N CYS A 31 -32.73 3.30 49.69
CA CYS A 31 -31.85 2.46 50.52
C CYS A 31 -32.64 1.51 51.47
N GLY A 32 -33.91 1.82 51.74
CA GLY A 32 -34.77 1.04 52.65
C GLY A 32 -35.72 0.05 51.96
N ASP A 33 -35.97 0.21 50.65
CA ASP A 33 -36.82 -0.68 49.86
C ASP A 33 -35.96 -1.69 49.10
N GLY A 34 -36.31 -2.98 49.17
CA GLY A 34 -35.60 -4.06 48.46
C GLY A 34 -35.72 -4.03 46.93
N SER A 35 -36.25 -2.94 46.35
CA SER A 35 -36.41 -2.73 44.92
C SER A 35 -36.39 -1.24 44.59
N VAL A 36 -35.58 -0.83 43.61
CA VAL A 36 -35.56 0.53 43.06
C VAL A 36 -36.29 0.52 41.72
N THR A 37 -37.43 1.21 41.64
CA THR A 37 -38.16 1.41 40.38
C THR A 37 -37.66 2.65 39.65
N LEU A 38 -36.90 2.46 38.57
CA LEU A 38 -36.49 3.53 37.67
C LEU A 38 -37.67 3.95 36.78
N HIS A 39 -38.23 5.13 37.03
CA HIS A 39 -39.27 5.70 36.18
C HIS A 39 -38.65 6.34 34.93
N GLN A 40 -39.15 6.00 33.74
CA GLN A 40 -38.69 6.50 32.43
C GLN A 40 -37.25 6.08 32.05
N CYS A 41 -36.85 4.85 32.38
CA CYS A 41 -35.57 4.30 31.94
C CYS A 41 -35.62 4.01 30.42
N PRO A 42 -34.71 4.56 29.61
CA PRO A 42 -34.59 4.20 28.20
C PRO A 42 -34.39 2.68 28.06
N VAL A 43 -35.02 2.06 27.06
CA VAL A 43 -34.98 0.60 26.84
C VAL A 43 -33.55 0.06 26.88
N ALA A 44 -32.58 0.80 26.33
CA ALA A 44 -31.18 0.40 26.32
C ALA A 44 -30.50 0.39 27.70
N VAL A 45 -30.90 1.26 28.63
CA VAL A 45 -30.38 1.24 30.01
C VAL A 45 -30.94 0.02 30.75
N ALA A 46 -32.22 -0.32 30.53
CA ALA A 46 -32.79 -1.57 31.04
C ALA A 46 -32.08 -2.79 30.44
N SER A 47 -31.86 -2.82 29.11
CA SER A 47 -31.11 -3.90 28.44
C SER A 47 -29.66 -4.02 28.91
N PHE A 48 -29.01 -2.91 29.28
CA PHE A 48 -27.67 -2.92 29.87
C PHE A 48 -27.67 -3.49 31.29
N LEU A 49 -28.64 -3.07 32.12
CA LEU A 49 -28.79 -3.61 33.48
C LEU A 49 -29.08 -5.11 33.41
N ASP A 50 -30.00 -5.53 32.54
CA ASP A 50 -30.29 -6.95 32.30
C ASP A 50 -29.02 -7.69 31.88
N PHE A 51 -28.26 -7.16 30.90
CA PHE A 51 -26.98 -7.74 30.48
C PHE A 51 -26.01 -7.92 31.65
N ALA A 52 -25.85 -6.90 32.49
CA ALA A 52 -24.89 -6.94 33.59
C ALA A 52 -25.31 -7.86 34.74
N TYR A 53 -26.58 -8.25 34.84
CA TYR A 53 -27.06 -9.27 35.78
C TYR A 53 -27.12 -10.68 35.18
N SER A 54 -27.62 -10.81 33.95
CA SER A 54 -27.90 -12.08 33.28
C SER A 54 -26.73 -12.60 32.46
N GLY A 55 -25.88 -11.70 31.94
CA GLY A 55 -24.90 -12.02 30.92
C GLY A 55 -25.41 -12.02 29.49
N GLU A 56 -26.70 -11.74 29.30
CA GLU A 56 -27.42 -11.91 28.05
C GLU A 56 -28.09 -10.63 27.62
N THR A 57 -27.87 -10.23 26.37
CA THR A 57 -28.57 -9.10 25.77
C THR A 57 -28.67 -9.26 24.27
N LEU A 58 -29.75 -8.72 23.71
CA LEU A 58 -30.03 -8.76 22.29
C LEU A 58 -29.75 -7.37 21.71
N ILE A 59 -28.72 -7.29 20.86
CA ILE A 59 -28.34 -6.06 20.18
C ILE A 59 -29.23 -5.88 18.94
N ASN A 60 -29.85 -4.71 18.80
CA ASN A 60 -30.70 -4.33 17.69
C ASN A 60 -30.55 -2.82 17.37
N ASP A 61 -31.11 -2.39 16.25
CA ASP A 61 -31.01 -1.00 15.77
C ASP A 61 -31.56 0.04 16.76
N GLY A 62 -32.47 -0.36 17.67
CA GLY A 62 -33.07 0.55 18.65
C GLY A 62 -32.29 0.69 19.96
N ASN A 63 -31.33 -0.20 20.25
CA ASN A 63 -30.56 -0.16 21.50
C ASN A 63 -29.03 -0.08 21.32
N VAL A 64 -28.50 -0.37 20.13
CA VAL A 64 -27.06 -0.50 19.90
C VAL A 64 -26.28 0.77 20.23
N ASP A 65 -26.75 1.94 19.82
CA ASP A 65 -26.04 3.20 20.06
C ASP A 65 -25.88 3.44 21.56
N MET A 66 -26.96 3.38 22.32
CA MET A 66 -26.92 3.64 23.75
C MET A 66 -26.19 2.54 24.53
N LEU A 67 -26.29 1.27 24.12
CA LEU A 67 -25.48 0.18 24.69
C LEU A 67 -23.98 0.39 24.43
N PHE A 68 -23.61 0.82 23.22
CA PHE A 68 -22.23 1.14 22.85
C PHE A 68 -21.68 2.31 23.68
N GLN A 69 -22.48 3.37 23.84
CA GLN A 69 -22.13 4.55 24.63
C GLN A 69 -21.89 4.18 26.11
N ILE A 70 -22.84 3.47 26.72
CA ILE A 70 -22.76 3.07 28.13
C ILE A 70 -21.57 2.12 28.35
N SER A 71 -21.41 1.11 27.50
CA SER A 71 -20.32 0.15 27.64
C SER A 71 -18.94 0.80 27.46
N SER A 72 -18.77 1.64 26.45
CA SER A 72 -17.48 2.30 26.19
C SER A 72 -17.15 3.33 27.27
N PHE A 73 -18.13 4.07 27.79
CA PHE A 73 -17.94 4.98 28.92
C PHE A 73 -17.48 4.24 30.19
N LEU A 74 -18.17 3.16 30.54
CA LEU A 74 -17.85 2.37 31.72
C LEU A 74 -16.50 1.65 31.60
N GLN A 75 -16.06 1.31 30.38
CA GLN A 75 -14.75 0.71 30.15
C GLN A 75 -13.61 1.64 30.61
N VAL A 76 -13.71 2.95 30.33
CA VAL A 76 -12.71 3.94 30.74
C VAL A 76 -12.69 4.12 32.26
N GLU A 77 -13.86 4.24 32.89
CA GLU A 77 -13.95 4.37 34.35
C GLU A 77 -13.44 3.11 35.08
N LEU A 78 -13.80 1.92 34.60
CA LEU A 78 -13.37 0.64 35.20
C LEU A 78 -11.87 0.42 35.07
N GLN A 79 -11.24 0.80 33.95
CA GLN A 79 -9.79 0.76 33.80
C GLN A 79 -9.10 1.65 34.84
N SER A 80 -9.57 2.88 35.04
CA SER A 80 -9.00 3.81 36.04
C SER A 80 -9.11 3.29 37.49
N LEU A 81 -10.20 2.58 37.79
CA LEU A 81 -10.43 1.98 39.10
C LEU A 81 -9.55 0.74 39.32
N SER A 82 -9.31 -0.06 38.28
CA SER A 82 -8.45 -1.25 38.34
C SER A 82 -7.02 -0.89 38.71
N GLU A 83 -6.45 0.18 38.13
CA GLU A 83 -5.11 0.67 38.47
C GLU A 83 -5.03 1.17 39.93
N CYS A 84 -6.06 1.89 40.40
CA CYS A 84 -6.14 2.35 41.78
C CYS A 84 -6.27 1.19 42.79
N LEU A 85 -7.02 0.14 42.46
CA LEU A 85 -7.17 -1.06 43.30
C LEU A 85 -5.89 -1.88 43.35
N ILE A 86 -5.18 -2.03 42.21
CA ILE A 86 -3.88 -2.71 42.15
C ILE A 86 -2.84 -1.96 43.00
N LEU A 87 -2.79 -0.63 42.94
CA LEU A 87 -1.91 0.20 43.77
C LEU A 87 -2.26 0.14 45.26
N ARG A 88 -3.54 0.13 45.62
CA ARG A 88 -3.98 -0.02 47.03
C ARG A 88 -3.73 -1.42 47.59
N MET A 89 -3.80 -2.46 46.76
CA MET A 89 -3.44 -3.82 47.16
C MET A 89 -1.93 -3.96 47.39
N HIS A 90 -1.09 -3.35 46.54
CA HIS A 90 0.36 -3.31 46.78
C HIS A 90 0.74 -2.60 48.08
N HIS A 91 0.01 -1.55 48.48
CA HIS A 91 0.29 -0.81 49.72
C HIS A 91 -0.16 -1.52 51.02
N LYS A 92 -1.04 -2.53 50.94
CA LYS A 92 -1.54 -3.30 52.09
C LYS A 92 -0.83 -4.65 52.31
N HIS A 93 0.12 -5.04 51.46
CA HIS A 93 0.83 -6.31 51.55
C HIS A 93 2.03 -6.34 52.54
N VAL A 94 2.04 -5.44 53.53
CA VAL A 94 2.90 -5.54 54.71
C VAL A 94 1.99 -5.77 55.91
N PHE A 95 1.63 -7.03 56.20
CA PHE A 95 1.55 -7.61 57.56
C PHE A 95 1.05 -9.07 57.51
N SER A 96 1.88 -9.93 58.09
CA SER A 96 1.73 -11.30 58.62
C SER A 96 0.53 -12.20 58.26
N HIS A 97 0.92 -13.44 57.95
CA HIS A 97 0.15 -14.65 57.69
C HIS A 97 -0.96 -15.01 58.68
N THR A 98 -1.87 -15.84 58.13
CA THR A 98 -2.86 -16.75 58.73
C THR A 98 -4.29 -16.20 58.87
N GLU A 99 -5.24 -16.96 58.29
CA GLU A 99 -6.71 -16.77 58.24
C GLU A 99 -7.31 -15.91 57.11
N TYR A 100 -6.90 -16.10 55.85
CA TYR A 100 -7.74 -15.69 54.72
C TYR A 100 -7.60 -16.67 53.54
N THR A 101 -8.32 -17.80 53.58
CA THR A 101 -8.38 -18.74 52.44
C THR A 101 -9.80 -18.99 51.93
N LEU A 102 -10.82 -18.46 52.61
CA LEU A 102 -12.24 -18.58 52.20
C LEU A 102 -12.91 -17.24 51.85
N ALA A 103 -12.33 -16.09 52.24
CA ALA A 103 -12.81 -14.78 51.82
C ALA A 103 -12.22 -14.36 50.45
N LEU A 104 -11.02 -14.86 50.10
CA LEU A 104 -10.33 -14.53 48.85
C LEU A 104 -10.97 -15.22 47.62
N SER A 105 -11.58 -16.40 47.78
CA SER A 105 -12.26 -17.10 46.68
C SER A 105 -13.61 -16.49 46.32
N LEU A 106 -14.33 -15.87 47.26
CA LEU A 106 -15.59 -15.15 46.99
C LEU A 106 -15.38 -13.68 46.58
N LEU A 107 -14.32 -13.01 47.05
CA LEU A 107 -13.96 -11.66 46.57
C LEU A 107 -13.34 -11.64 45.17
N MET A 108 -12.70 -12.74 44.73
CA MET A 108 -12.18 -12.86 43.37
C MET A 108 -13.29 -12.98 42.31
N ILE A 109 -14.48 -13.47 42.67
CA ILE A 109 -15.62 -13.69 41.76
C ILE A 109 -16.46 -12.40 41.58
N LEU A 110 -16.32 -11.40 42.46
CA LEU A 110 -17.09 -10.16 42.47
C LEU A 110 -16.30 -8.92 42.05
N SER A 111 -15.11 -9.10 41.45
CA SER A 111 -14.19 -7.99 41.25
C SER A 111 -14.58 -7.11 40.05
N PRO A 112 -14.31 -5.79 40.11
CA PRO A 112 -14.46 -4.86 38.97
C PRO A 112 -13.83 -5.35 37.67
N THR A 113 -12.89 -6.30 37.75
CA THR A 113 -12.25 -6.94 36.58
C THR A 113 -13.22 -7.80 35.77
N MET A 114 -14.18 -8.50 36.38
CA MET A 114 -15.14 -9.33 35.64
C MET A 114 -16.16 -8.48 34.89
N LEU A 115 -16.67 -7.42 35.54
CA LEU A 115 -17.53 -6.44 34.89
C LEU A 115 -16.76 -5.69 33.78
N CYS A 116 -15.48 -5.36 34.00
CA CYS A 116 -14.63 -4.76 32.96
C CYS A 116 -14.52 -5.67 31.73
N VAL A 117 -14.39 -6.99 31.91
CA VAL A 117 -14.36 -7.95 30.80
C VAL A 117 -15.72 -8.01 30.09
N GLN A 118 -16.83 -8.11 30.81
CA GLN A 118 -18.18 -8.13 30.21
C GLN A 118 -18.50 -6.86 29.43
N VAL A 119 -18.17 -5.70 29.99
CA VAL A 119 -18.36 -4.39 29.35
C VAL A 119 -17.50 -4.25 28.10
N SER A 120 -16.25 -4.76 28.13
CA SER A 120 -15.36 -4.78 26.96
C SER A 120 -15.92 -5.68 25.84
N ILE A 121 -16.50 -6.82 26.21
CA ILE A 121 -17.13 -7.75 25.26
C ILE A 121 -18.39 -7.11 24.65
N LEU A 122 -19.23 -6.46 25.46
CA LEU A 122 -20.42 -5.76 24.98
C LEU A 122 -20.06 -4.60 24.04
N SER A 123 -19.09 -3.76 24.41
CA SER A 123 -18.62 -2.67 23.55
C SER A 123 -18.11 -3.21 22.21
N ARG A 124 -17.35 -4.31 22.22
CA ARG A 124 -16.90 -4.99 21.00
C ARG A 124 -18.07 -5.52 20.16
N ALA A 125 -19.03 -6.20 20.77
CA ALA A 125 -20.20 -6.73 20.07
C ALA A 125 -21.07 -5.63 19.47
N CYS A 126 -21.26 -4.52 20.18
CA CYS A 126 -21.93 -3.34 19.66
C CYS A 126 -21.13 -2.71 18.51
N SER A 127 -19.80 -2.59 18.64
CA SER A 127 -18.92 -2.11 17.56
C SER A 127 -19.05 -2.98 16.31
N ASP A 128 -19.02 -4.30 16.45
CA ASP A 128 -19.13 -5.25 15.32
C ASP A 128 -20.52 -5.15 14.66
N PHE A 129 -21.59 -4.95 15.45
CA PHE A 129 -22.93 -4.70 14.93
C PHE A 129 -23.00 -3.40 14.11
N LEU A 130 -22.47 -2.30 14.67
CA LEU A 130 -22.45 -0.99 14.01
C LEU A 130 -21.63 -1.01 12.71
N ILE A 131 -20.50 -1.72 12.71
CA ILE A 131 -19.69 -1.95 11.51
C ILE A 131 -20.51 -2.70 10.46
N GLY A 132 -21.25 -3.74 10.85
CA GLY A 132 -22.12 -4.49 9.94
C GLY A 132 -23.34 -3.71 9.43
N SER A 133 -23.75 -2.64 10.10
CA SER A 133 -24.87 -1.77 9.69
C SER A 133 -24.44 -0.50 8.95
N MET A 134 -23.15 -0.32 8.67
CA MET A 134 -22.62 0.91 8.09
C MET A 134 -23.14 1.19 6.67
N ASP A 135 -23.55 2.42 6.42
CA ASP A 135 -24.04 2.92 5.13
C ASP A 135 -23.67 4.39 4.92
N LEU A 136 -24.01 4.94 3.75
CA LEU A 136 -23.71 6.34 3.41
C LEU A 136 -24.41 7.36 4.33
N SER A 137 -25.56 7.01 4.91
CA SER A 137 -26.35 7.91 5.75
C SER A 137 -25.87 7.96 7.20
N ASN A 138 -25.27 6.88 7.70
CA ASN A 138 -24.83 6.75 9.09
C ASN A 138 -23.31 6.83 9.29
N CYS A 139 -22.50 6.69 8.24
CA CYS A 139 -21.03 6.58 8.36
C CYS A 139 -20.37 7.74 9.12
N LEU A 140 -20.79 8.98 8.87
CA LEU A 140 -20.24 10.16 9.57
C LEU A 140 -20.64 10.19 11.05
N SER A 141 -21.87 9.78 11.37
CA SER A 141 -22.36 9.65 12.73
C SER A 141 -21.59 8.56 13.48
N LEU A 142 -21.38 7.38 12.86
CA LEU A 142 -20.60 6.28 13.43
C LEU A 142 -19.13 6.64 13.62
N LEU A 143 -18.56 7.42 12.72
CA LEU A 143 -17.20 7.95 12.85
C LEU A 143 -17.10 8.87 14.09
N SER A 144 -18.06 9.79 14.25
CA SER A 144 -18.12 10.68 15.42
C SER A 144 -18.35 9.90 16.73
N LEU A 145 -19.13 8.81 16.67
CA LEU A 145 -19.39 7.92 17.80
C LEU A 145 -18.12 7.15 18.19
N GLY A 146 -17.39 6.62 17.20
CA GLY A 146 -16.11 5.96 17.43
C GLY A 146 -15.07 6.89 18.07
N GLU A 147 -15.02 8.15 17.63
CA GLU A 147 -14.11 9.17 18.17
C GLU A 147 -14.51 9.58 19.59
N ALA A 148 -15.79 9.86 19.83
CA ALA A 148 -16.30 10.31 21.13
C ALA A 148 -16.10 9.27 22.25
N TYR A 149 -16.18 7.98 21.92
CA TYR A 149 -16.09 6.88 22.89
C TYR A 149 -14.79 6.08 22.80
N GLY A 150 -13.83 6.49 21.97
CA GLY A 150 -12.50 5.90 21.89
C GLY A 150 -12.43 4.48 21.31
N SER A 151 -13.41 4.06 20.50
CA SER A 151 -13.36 2.76 19.84
C SER A 151 -12.49 2.82 18.59
N ALA A 152 -11.27 2.32 18.71
CA ALA A 152 -10.31 2.25 17.61
C ALA A 152 -10.83 1.41 16.43
N SER A 153 -11.53 0.31 16.71
CA SER A 153 -12.08 -0.59 15.66
C SER A 153 -13.18 0.12 14.85
N LEU A 154 -14.17 0.71 15.52
CA LEU A 154 -15.26 1.42 14.85
C LEU A 154 -14.73 2.64 14.08
N LEU A 155 -13.83 3.41 14.69
CA LEU A 155 -13.23 4.59 14.07
C LEU A 155 -12.39 4.22 12.85
N HIS A 156 -11.61 3.15 12.89
CA HIS A 156 -10.82 2.68 11.75
C HIS A 156 -11.72 2.26 10.58
N ASN A 157 -12.68 1.37 10.82
CA ASN A 157 -13.60 0.89 9.80
C ASN A 157 -14.47 2.02 9.23
N ALA A 158 -14.94 2.96 10.07
CA ALA A 158 -15.73 4.11 9.62
C ALA A 158 -14.89 5.07 8.76
N ASN A 159 -13.65 5.35 9.14
CA ASN A 159 -12.74 6.16 8.32
C ASN A 159 -12.46 5.48 6.98
N GLU A 160 -12.16 4.18 6.99
CA GLU A 160 -11.92 3.42 5.77
C GLU A 160 -13.16 3.45 4.86
N PHE A 161 -14.35 3.24 5.41
CA PHE A 161 -15.61 3.31 4.65
C PHE A 161 -15.84 4.69 4.02
N VAL A 162 -15.62 5.78 4.77
CA VAL A 162 -15.74 7.15 4.26
C VAL A 162 -14.75 7.41 3.13
N VAL A 163 -13.50 6.96 3.27
CA VAL A 163 -12.45 7.11 2.26
C VAL A 163 -12.76 6.29 1.00
N GLN A 164 -13.28 5.07 1.15
CA GLN A 164 -13.64 4.18 0.04
C GLN A 164 -14.93 4.59 -0.69
N ASN A 165 -15.84 5.30 -0.02
CA ASN A 165 -17.12 5.73 -0.59
C ASN A 165 -17.22 7.25 -0.76
N PHE A 166 -16.09 7.97 -0.70
CA PHE A 166 -16.06 9.43 -0.69
C PHE A 166 -16.81 10.04 -1.89
N TYR A 167 -16.65 9.46 -3.09
CA TYR A 167 -17.33 9.98 -4.28
C TYR A 167 -18.85 9.94 -4.17
N ASP A 168 -19.43 8.86 -3.66
CA ASP A 168 -20.89 8.75 -3.52
C ASP A 168 -21.40 9.55 -2.33
N LEU A 169 -20.66 9.54 -1.21
CA LEU A 169 -20.92 10.41 -0.07
C LEU A 169 -20.93 11.89 -0.50
N SER A 170 -20.01 12.32 -1.36
CA SER A 170 -19.91 13.70 -1.84
C SER A 170 -21.15 14.22 -2.57
N LYS A 171 -22.09 13.35 -2.95
CA LYS A 171 -23.37 13.68 -3.59
C LYS A 171 -24.53 13.80 -2.59
N THR A 172 -24.40 13.26 -1.38
CA THR A 172 -25.48 13.23 -0.38
C THR A 172 -25.55 14.52 0.44
N GLN A 173 -26.57 14.67 1.30
CA GLN A 173 -26.71 15.85 2.16
C GLN A 173 -25.81 15.74 3.39
N GLU A 174 -25.61 14.54 3.90
CA GLU A 174 -24.77 14.21 5.06
C GLU A 174 -23.33 14.72 4.87
N PHE A 175 -22.82 14.66 3.63
CA PHE A 175 -21.52 15.24 3.29
C PHE A 175 -21.42 16.75 3.54
N LEU A 176 -22.51 17.51 3.36
CA LEU A 176 -22.49 18.96 3.58
C LEU A 176 -22.33 19.31 5.07
N ASP A 177 -22.76 18.40 5.95
CA ASP A 177 -22.63 18.49 7.41
C ASP A 177 -21.31 17.90 7.93
N MET A 178 -20.49 17.33 7.04
CA MET A 178 -19.17 16.78 7.38
C MET A 178 -18.28 17.83 8.03
N GLN A 179 -17.65 17.45 9.15
CA GLN A 179 -16.74 18.32 9.88
C GLN A 179 -15.43 18.54 9.12
N LYS A 180 -14.83 19.73 9.33
CA LYS A 180 -13.59 20.17 8.66
C LYS A 180 -12.42 19.19 8.85
N ASN A 181 -12.20 18.71 10.07
CA ASN A 181 -11.13 17.77 10.43
C ASN A 181 -11.22 16.47 9.62
N ILE A 182 -12.43 15.91 9.49
CA ILE A 182 -12.66 14.68 8.74
C ILE A 182 -12.40 14.94 7.24
N LEU A 183 -12.91 16.06 6.70
CA LEU A 183 -12.67 16.42 5.30
C LEU A 183 -11.17 16.60 5.01
N GLU A 184 -10.44 17.30 5.88
CA GLU A 184 -8.98 17.46 5.76
C GLU A 184 -8.25 16.11 5.77
N ALA A 185 -8.67 15.17 6.61
CA ALA A 185 -8.11 13.82 6.65
C ALA A 185 -8.37 13.06 5.34
N CYS A 186 -9.59 13.14 4.80
CA CYS A 186 -9.93 12.54 3.51
C CYS A 186 -9.10 13.14 2.36
N LEU A 187 -8.99 14.47 2.29
CA LEU A 187 -8.25 15.14 1.21
C LEU A 187 -6.76 14.77 1.23
N LYS A 188 -6.15 14.63 2.41
CA LYS A 188 -4.74 14.22 2.57
C LYS A 188 -4.48 12.75 2.21
N SER A 189 -5.46 11.87 2.37
CA SER A 189 -5.27 10.42 2.25
C SER A 189 -5.00 9.95 0.81
N ASP A 190 -3.90 9.21 0.58
CA ASP A 190 -3.65 8.53 -0.70
C ASP A 190 -4.73 7.51 -1.08
N ALA A 191 -5.39 6.91 -0.08
CA ALA A 191 -6.38 5.87 -0.29
C ALA A 191 -7.77 6.38 -0.71
N LEU A 192 -7.96 7.71 -0.85
CA LEU A 192 -9.24 8.30 -1.22
C LEU A 192 -9.74 7.76 -2.56
N ASN A 193 -10.89 7.07 -2.52
CA ASN A 193 -11.48 6.45 -3.68
C ASN A 193 -12.37 7.44 -4.43
N VAL A 194 -11.84 7.96 -5.53
CA VAL A 194 -12.49 8.92 -6.41
C VAL A 194 -12.15 8.61 -7.87
N PRO A 195 -13.05 8.88 -8.82
CA PRO A 195 -12.77 8.63 -10.24
C PRO A 195 -11.72 9.60 -10.81
N SER A 196 -11.64 10.83 -10.26
CA SER A 196 -10.70 11.86 -10.69
C SER A 196 -10.46 12.91 -9.60
N GLU A 197 -9.34 13.64 -9.67
CA GLU A 197 -9.09 14.81 -8.81
C GLU A 197 -10.10 15.95 -9.08
N GLU A 198 -10.72 16.00 -10.26
CA GLU A 198 -11.82 16.92 -10.54
C GLU A 198 -13.00 16.66 -9.60
N ALA A 199 -13.37 15.40 -9.37
CA ALA A 199 -14.46 15.06 -8.46
C ALA A 199 -14.18 15.54 -7.03
N VAL A 200 -12.91 15.51 -6.59
CA VAL A 200 -12.48 16.02 -5.28
C VAL A 200 -12.68 17.53 -5.19
N ILE A 201 -12.25 18.28 -6.21
CA ILE A 201 -12.42 19.74 -6.25
C ILE A 201 -13.90 20.13 -6.30
N MET A 202 -14.70 19.44 -7.12
CA MET A 202 -16.13 19.70 -7.20
C MET A 202 -16.84 19.40 -5.87
N ALA A 203 -16.47 18.32 -5.19
CA ALA A 203 -16.96 18.00 -3.85
C ALA A 203 -16.59 19.09 -2.83
N LEU A 204 -15.32 19.54 -2.83
CA LEU A 204 -14.85 20.62 -1.96
C LEU A 204 -15.62 21.93 -2.20
N LEU A 205 -15.80 22.33 -3.45
CA LEU A 205 -16.57 23.53 -3.81
C LEU A 205 -18.04 23.41 -3.39
N ARG A 206 -18.64 22.21 -3.52
CA ARG A 206 -20.01 21.94 -3.04
C ARG A 206 -20.10 22.10 -1.52
N TRP A 207 -19.15 21.56 -0.77
CA TRP A 207 -19.08 21.69 0.69
C TRP A 207 -18.95 23.15 1.14
N ILE A 208 -18.14 23.95 0.45
CA ILE A 208 -17.96 25.38 0.77
C ILE A 208 -19.22 26.19 0.47
N ARG A 209 -19.92 25.88 -0.64
CA ARG A 209 -21.15 26.59 -1.04
C ARG A 209 -22.29 26.48 -0.02
N GLN A 210 -22.31 25.45 0.82
CA GLN A 210 -23.33 25.28 1.85
C GLN A 210 -23.28 26.39 2.92
N ASP A 211 -22.08 26.83 3.30
CA ASP A 211 -21.86 27.92 4.26
C ASP A 211 -20.74 28.82 3.74
N LEU A 212 -21.08 29.62 2.72
CA LEU A 212 -20.13 30.53 2.07
C LEU A 212 -19.44 31.49 3.07
N PRO A 213 -20.15 32.20 3.97
CA PRO A 213 -19.51 33.19 4.84
C PRO A 213 -18.52 32.57 5.83
N GLY A 214 -18.82 31.37 6.36
CA GLY A 214 -17.96 30.66 7.31
C GLY A 214 -16.81 29.91 6.64
N ARG A 215 -17.10 29.19 5.55
CA ARG A 215 -16.17 28.23 4.93
C ARG A 215 -15.27 28.83 3.85
N GLN A 216 -15.60 29.99 3.27
CA GLN A 216 -14.76 30.61 2.22
C GLN A 216 -13.32 30.86 2.69
N LYS A 217 -13.12 31.25 3.96
CA LYS A 217 -11.78 31.46 4.53
C LYS A 217 -10.94 30.18 4.62
N LEU A 218 -11.57 29.01 4.60
CA LEU A 218 -10.91 27.71 4.67
C LEU A 218 -10.48 27.21 3.28
N LEU A 219 -11.01 27.79 2.21
CA LEU A 219 -10.84 27.32 0.84
C LEU A 219 -9.36 27.20 0.42
N PRO A 220 -8.48 28.21 0.60
CA PRO A 220 -7.08 28.07 0.21
C PRO A 220 -6.36 26.93 0.94
N GLY A 221 -6.64 26.78 2.23
CA GLY A 221 -6.07 25.72 3.06
C GLY A 221 -6.51 24.33 2.59
N LEU A 222 -7.81 24.13 2.38
CA LEU A 222 -8.36 22.85 1.91
C LEU A 222 -7.91 22.53 0.48
N MET A 223 -7.86 23.54 -0.40
CA MET A 223 -7.44 23.36 -1.78
C MET A 223 -5.95 23.01 -1.89
N SER A 224 -5.11 23.48 -0.95
CA SER A 224 -3.69 23.06 -0.90
C SER A 224 -3.49 21.57 -0.59
N LEU A 225 -4.51 20.90 -0.03
CA LEU A 225 -4.50 19.46 0.25
C LEU A 225 -4.94 18.62 -0.96
N THR A 226 -5.44 19.27 -2.01
CA THR A 226 -5.85 18.60 -3.26
C THR A 226 -4.70 18.57 -4.25
N ARG A 227 -4.67 17.56 -5.13
CA ARG A 227 -3.54 17.36 -6.04
C ARG A 227 -3.81 18.09 -7.35
N LEU A 228 -3.88 19.41 -7.27
CA LEU A 228 -4.27 20.28 -8.38
C LEU A 228 -3.48 20.01 -9.67
N HIS A 229 -2.20 19.66 -9.54
CA HIS A 229 -1.32 19.34 -10.66
C HIS A 229 -1.67 18.03 -11.38
N HIS A 230 -2.60 17.22 -10.87
CA HIS A 230 -3.14 16.05 -11.55
C HIS A 230 -4.49 16.31 -12.25
N LEU A 231 -5.01 17.54 -12.30
CA LEU A 231 -6.19 17.85 -13.12
C LEU A 231 -5.81 18.18 -14.58
N PRO A 232 -6.70 17.98 -15.56
CA PRO A 232 -6.46 18.45 -16.93
C PRO A 232 -6.17 19.95 -16.99
N ALA A 233 -5.15 20.36 -17.77
CA ALA A 233 -4.75 21.76 -17.89
C ALA A 233 -5.90 22.68 -18.38
N ALA A 234 -6.79 22.16 -19.23
CA ALA A 234 -7.98 22.87 -19.70
C ALA A 234 -8.95 23.19 -18.54
N LEU A 235 -9.15 22.24 -17.64
CA LEU A 235 -10.00 22.40 -16.48
C LEU A 235 -9.40 23.38 -15.46
N LEU A 236 -8.08 23.32 -15.22
CA LEU A 236 -7.40 24.30 -14.36
C LEU A 236 -7.56 25.74 -14.88
N LYS A 237 -7.45 25.94 -16.19
CA LYS A 237 -7.72 27.24 -16.82
C LYS A 237 -9.18 27.66 -16.66
N ALA A 238 -10.13 26.74 -16.89
CA ALA A 238 -11.55 27.02 -16.70
C ALA A 238 -11.89 27.39 -15.24
N LEU A 239 -11.34 26.68 -14.26
CA LEU A 239 -11.51 26.98 -12.84
C LEU A 239 -10.94 28.35 -12.47
N ARG A 240 -9.79 28.71 -13.04
CA ARG A 240 -9.15 30.01 -12.83
C ARG A 240 -9.93 31.17 -13.45
N ASP A 241 -10.55 30.95 -14.61
CA ASP A 241 -11.12 32.04 -15.40
C ASP A 241 -12.64 32.19 -15.18
N SER A 242 -13.36 31.13 -14.81
CA SER A 242 -14.83 31.10 -14.77
C SER A 242 -15.45 30.91 -13.37
N ASN A 243 -14.69 30.52 -12.35
CA ASN A 243 -15.26 30.20 -11.04
C ASN A 243 -15.22 31.41 -10.09
N ALA A 244 -16.36 32.07 -9.90
CA ALA A 244 -16.47 33.29 -9.09
C ALA A 244 -15.88 33.16 -7.66
N LEU A 245 -15.91 31.96 -7.05
CA LEU A 245 -15.34 31.72 -5.72
C LEU A 245 -13.80 31.75 -5.76
N LEU A 246 -13.21 31.13 -6.78
CA LEU A 246 -11.75 31.01 -6.93
C LEU A 246 -11.13 32.31 -7.47
N CYS A 247 -11.84 33.02 -8.36
CA CYS A 247 -11.38 34.29 -8.92
C CYS A 247 -11.29 35.42 -7.87
N SER A 248 -12.03 35.29 -6.75
CA SER A 248 -12.08 36.32 -5.71
C SER A 248 -10.91 36.30 -4.74
N ASP A 249 -10.14 35.20 -4.69
CA ASP A 249 -9.07 34.99 -3.70
C ASP A 249 -7.71 34.81 -4.39
N GLU A 250 -6.77 35.72 -4.14
CA GLU A 250 -5.41 35.69 -4.68
C GLU A 250 -4.66 34.40 -4.31
N SER A 251 -4.90 33.86 -3.10
CA SER A 251 -4.24 32.64 -2.63
C SER A 251 -4.66 31.45 -3.50
N CYS A 252 -5.94 31.37 -3.87
CA CYS A 252 -6.45 30.31 -4.74
C CYS A 252 -5.87 30.42 -6.16
N LEU A 253 -5.78 31.63 -6.72
CA LEU A 253 -5.17 31.87 -8.02
C LEU A 253 -3.68 31.52 -8.04
N SER A 254 -2.96 31.78 -6.94
CA SER A 254 -1.56 31.38 -6.79
C SER A 254 -1.38 29.85 -6.81
N LEU A 255 -2.29 29.10 -6.18
CA LEU A 255 -2.27 27.63 -6.18
C LEU A 255 -2.56 27.05 -7.57
N LEU A 256 -3.54 27.59 -8.29
CA LEU A 256 -3.88 27.16 -9.65
C LEU A 256 -2.75 27.45 -10.65
N SER A 257 -2.14 28.63 -10.57
CA SER A 257 -0.99 28.98 -11.41
C SER A 257 0.25 28.13 -11.07
N GLY A 258 0.50 27.87 -9.78
CA GLY A 258 1.54 26.94 -9.33
C GLY A 258 1.32 25.51 -9.86
N ALA A 259 0.07 25.03 -9.85
CA ALA A 259 -0.28 23.71 -10.39
C ALA A 259 -0.01 23.60 -11.90
N LEU A 260 -0.41 24.61 -12.68
CA LEU A 260 -0.12 24.69 -14.12
C LEU A 260 1.40 24.69 -14.40
N SER A 261 2.16 25.48 -13.64
CA SER A 261 3.63 25.52 -13.78
C SER A 261 4.27 24.17 -13.47
N ARG A 262 3.79 23.45 -12.44
CA ARG A 262 4.29 22.12 -12.11
C ARG A 262 3.99 21.09 -13.20
N GLN A 263 2.80 21.15 -13.81
CA GLN A 263 2.46 20.27 -14.94
C GLN A 263 3.42 20.44 -16.10
N THR A 264 3.71 21.68 -16.48
CA THR A 264 4.64 21.99 -17.58
C THR A 264 6.09 21.65 -17.25
N GLN A 265 6.49 21.75 -15.98
CA GLN A 265 7.87 21.48 -15.58
C GLN A 265 8.17 19.98 -15.51
N TYR A 266 7.24 19.18 -14.98
CA TYR A 266 7.50 17.78 -14.65
C TYR A 266 6.82 16.78 -15.59
N GLU A 267 5.84 17.20 -16.40
CA GLU A 267 5.24 16.43 -17.51
C GLU A 267 5.10 14.91 -17.23
N GLY A 268 4.30 14.52 -16.22
CA GLY A 268 4.06 13.10 -15.88
C GLY A 268 5.09 12.46 -14.93
N LEU A 269 6.08 13.22 -14.44
CA LEU A 269 7.05 12.75 -13.42
C LEU A 269 6.57 12.93 -11.96
N LEU A 270 5.36 13.44 -11.74
CA LEU A 270 4.80 13.59 -10.40
C LEU A 270 4.15 12.26 -9.98
N ALA A 271 4.79 11.56 -9.05
CA ALA A 271 4.39 10.21 -8.62
C ALA A 271 3.28 10.19 -7.56
N ASP A 272 2.85 11.36 -7.06
CA ASP A 272 1.86 11.50 -5.99
C ASP A 272 0.41 11.37 -6.48
N ALA A 273 0.14 10.74 -7.62
CA ALA A 273 -1.23 10.51 -8.09
C ALA A 273 -1.95 9.52 -7.16
N ARG A 274 -3.25 9.70 -6.90
CA ARG A 274 -4.00 8.73 -6.09
C ARG A 274 -4.11 7.42 -6.85
N PRO A 275 -3.92 6.26 -6.21
CA PRO A 275 -4.10 4.98 -6.86
C PRO A 275 -5.47 4.81 -7.54
N ALA A 276 -6.55 5.38 -6.97
CA ALA A 276 -7.90 5.33 -7.53
C ALA A 276 -8.06 6.13 -8.85
N THR A 277 -7.28 7.20 -9.03
CA THR A 277 -7.33 8.05 -10.24
C THR A 277 -6.38 7.59 -11.34
N THR A 278 -5.69 6.46 -11.13
CA THR A 278 -4.68 5.94 -12.04
C THR A 278 -5.13 4.62 -12.68
N GLN A 279 -4.71 4.41 -13.92
CA GLN A 279 -4.78 3.15 -14.60
C GLN A 279 -3.41 2.49 -14.62
N SER A 280 -3.33 1.23 -14.22
CA SER A 280 -2.06 0.49 -14.15
C SER A 280 -2.00 -0.59 -15.23
N TYR A 281 -0.80 -0.79 -15.76
CA TYR A 281 -0.50 -1.72 -16.82
C TYR A 281 0.79 -2.49 -16.52
N ILE A 282 0.81 -3.77 -16.90
CA ILE A 282 2.07 -4.47 -17.09
C ILE A 282 2.53 -4.19 -18.51
N TYR A 283 3.71 -3.59 -18.65
CA TYR A 283 4.34 -3.30 -19.92
C TYR A 283 5.43 -4.32 -20.21
N ILE A 284 5.41 -4.87 -21.43
CA ILE A 284 6.39 -5.83 -21.94
C ILE A 284 7.04 -5.24 -23.17
N HIS A 285 8.37 -5.26 -23.21
CA HIS A 285 9.15 -4.85 -24.37
C HIS A 285 10.31 -5.79 -24.64
N LYS A 286 10.46 -6.18 -25.90
CA LYS A 286 11.60 -6.94 -26.40
C LYS A 286 11.99 -6.43 -27.78
N THR A 287 13.27 -6.19 -27.99
CA THR A 287 13.86 -6.03 -29.33
C THR A 287 14.71 -7.23 -29.66
N GLU A 288 14.39 -7.93 -30.75
CA GLU A 288 15.14 -9.09 -31.22
C GLU A 288 16.58 -8.72 -31.58
N GLU A 289 17.51 -9.68 -31.55
CA GLU A 289 18.97 -9.42 -31.63
C GLU A 289 19.43 -8.63 -32.87
N ARG A 290 18.72 -8.77 -33.99
CA ARG A 290 19.02 -8.01 -35.22
C ARG A 290 18.56 -6.56 -35.16
N GLY A 291 17.84 -6.15 -34.11
CA GLY A 291 17.30 -4.80 -33.93
C GLY A 291 16.11 -4.45 -34.83
N GLU A 292 15.80 -5.29 -35.82
CA GLU A 292 14.79 -5.02 -36.86
C GLU A 292 13.35 -5.24 -36.37
N VAL A 293 13.16 -6.15 -35.41
CA VAL A 293 11.85 -6.54 -34.89
C VAL A 293 11.80 -6.25 -33.39
N SER A 294 10.78 -5.50 -32.96
CA SER A 294 10.46 -5.37 -31.55
C SER A 294 9.00 -5.73 -31.26
N HIS A 295 8.77 -6.21 -30.05
CA HIS A 295 7.48 -6.61 -29.54
C HIS A 295 7.17 -5.71 -28.36
N THR A 296 6.02 -5.04 -28.38
CA THR A 296 5.59 -4.14 -27.31
C THR A 296 4.14 -4.43 -26.98
N LEU A 297 3.94 -5.02 -25.81
CA LEU A 297 2.64 -5.48 -25.32
C LEU A 297 2.32 -4.74 -24.02
N CYS A 298 1.05 -4.47 -23.77
CA CYS A 298 0.61 -4.09 -22.44
C CYS A 298 -0.60 -4.91 -22.00
N TYR A 299 -0.66 -5.19 -20.71
CA TYR A 299 -1.78 -5.87 -20.07
C TYR A 299 -2.46 -4.91 -19.10
N CYS A 300 -3.75 -4.66 -19.34
CA CYS A 300 -4.57 -3.78 -18.52
C CYS A 300 -5.06 -4.54 -17.28
N LEU A 301 -4.64 -4.09 -16.10
CA LEU A 301 -4.94 -4.78 -14.84
C LEU A 301 -6.40 -4.65 -14.39
N GLU A 302 -7.12 -3.61 -14.84
CA GLU A 302 -8.53 -3.42 -14.50
C GLU A 302 -9.46 -4.20 -15.42
N THR A 303 -9.17 -4.24 -16.73
CA THR A 303 -10.03 -4.90 -17.72
C THR A 303 -9.63 -6.34 -17.99
N ASP A 304 -8.48 -6.81 -17.49
CA ASP A 304 -7.93 -8.15 -17.77
C ASP A 304 -7.80 -8.40 -19.28
N GLN A 305 -7.22 -7.43 -20.00
CA GLN A 305 -7.07 -7.48 -21.46
C GLN A 305 -5.65 -7.12 -21.89
N TRP A 306 -5.15 -7.90 -22.84
CA TRP A 306 -3.90 -7.63 -23.55
C TRP A 306 -4.12 -6.66 -24.73
N LYS A 307 -3.14 -5.79 -24.97
CA LYS A 307 -3.08 -4.90 -26.13
C LYS A 307 -1.69 -4.96 -26.77
N ASP A 308 -1.65 -5.11 -28.09
CA ASP A 308 -0.42 -4.92 -28.87
C ASP A 308 -0.32 -3.45 -29.28
N LEU A 309 0.73 -2.78 -28.80
CA LEU A 309 0.89 -1.34 -28.99
C LEU A 309 1.42 -0.96 -30.38
N ARG A 310 1.98 -1.90 -31.16
CA ARG A 310 2.45 -1.62 -32.53
C ARG A 310 1.34 -1.58 -33.56
N THR A 311 0.23 -2.30 -33.34
CA THR A 311 -0.86 -2.40 -34.33
C THR A 311 -1.81 -1.19 -34.33
N LYS A 312 -1.95 -0.49 -33.20
CA LYS A 312 -2.80 0.73 -33.09
C LYS A 312 -2.10 2.01 -33.52
N ILE A 313 -0.77 2.06 -33.45
CA ILE A 313 0.03 3.26 -33.69
C ILE A 313 0.65 3.13 -35.08
N GLY A 314 -0.13 3.44 -36.13
CA GLY A 314 0.45 3.67 -37.44
C GLY A 314 1.45 4.83 -37.35
N PHE A 315 2.66 4.63 -37.87
CA PHE A 315 3.87 5.47 -37.82
C PHE A 315 4.94 5.05 -36.79
N GLU A 316 6.17 5.11 -37.29
CA GLU A 316 7.46 4.86 -36.62
C GLU A 316 7.43 5.31 -35.15
N THR A 317 7.19 4.35 -34.26
CA THR A 317 7.45 4.54 -32.83
C THR A 317 8.92 4.93 -32.70
N ALA A 318 9.22 6.00 -31.95
CA ALA A 318 10.59 6.28 -31.56
C ALA A 318 11.16 5.00 -30.94
N SER A 319 12.10 4.38 -31.63
CA SER A 319 12.61 3.07 -31.24
C SER A 319 13.27 3.21 -29.87
N MET A 320 12.67 2.57 -28.88
CA MET A 320 13.25 2.51 -27.56
C MET A 320 14.59 1.81 -27.64
N PRO A 321 15.66 2.39 -27.08
CA PRO A 321 16.94 1.72 -27.06
C PRO A 321 16.81 0.50 -26.15
N ASP A 322 17.02 -0.67 -26.73
CA ASP A 322 17.02 -1.94 -26.02
C ASP A 322 18.36 -2.61 -26.30
N LEU A 323 19.39 -2.11 -25.63
CA LEU A 323 20.76 -2.61 -25.74
C LEU A 323 20.94 -3.85 -24.86
N PRO A 324 21.78 -4.82 -25.24
CA PRO A 324 22.13 -5.95 -24.39
C PRO A 324 22.65 -5.51 -23.02
N GLY A 325 22.19 -6.17 -21.95
CA GLY A 325 22.54 -5.84 -20.58
C GLY A 325 22.13 -4.44 -20.09
N SER A 326 21.24 -3.74 -20.81
CA SER A 326 20.54 -2.56 -20.30
C SER A 326 19.39 -2.98 -19.39
N TYR A 327 18.86 -2.05 -18.60
CA TYR A 327 17.73 -2.32 -17.71
C TYR A 327 16.61 -1.29 -17.89
N LEU A 328 15.38 -1.76 -18.07
CA LEU A 328 14.17 -0.94 -18.12
C LEU A 328 13.55 -0.83 -16.72
N THR A 329 13.26 0.38 -16.27
CA THR A 329 12.51 0.66 -15.03
C THR A 329 11.48 1.77 -15.28
N SER A 330 10.44 1.83 -14.46
CA SER A 330 9.42 2.89 -14.53
C SER A 330 9.52 3.85 -13.35
N TYR A 331 9.11 5.09 -13.58
CA TYR A 331 8.89 6.07 -12.54
C TYR A 331 7.76 7.01 -12.96
N ALA A 332 6.72 7.08 -12.13
CA ALA A 332 5.46 7.76 -12.44
C ALA A 332 4.92 7.33 -13.82
N GLU A 333 4.65 8.28 -14.72
CA GLU A 333 4.10 8.03 -16.06
C GLU A 333 5.20 7.85 -17.13
N LYS A 334 6.46 7.63 -16.74
CA LYS A 334 7.61 7.50 -17.66
C LYS A 334 8.40 6.21 -17.43
N MET A 335 9.14 5.81 -18.46
CA MET A 335 10.06 4.69 -18.42
C MET A 335 11.48 5.15 -18.69
N PHE A 336 12.44 4.49 -18.04
CA PHE A 336 13.86 4.77 -18.15
C PHE A 336 14.59 3.50 -18.56
N VAL A 337 15.39 3.59 -19.62
CA VAL A 337 16.39 2.57 -19.96
C VAL A 337 17.74 3.08 -19.50
N THR A 338 18.44 2.25 -18.73
CA THR A 338 19.73 2.60 -18.13
C THR A 338 20.82 1.66 -18.64
N GLY A 339 21.96 2.25 -19.03
CA GLY A 339 23.19 1.53 -19.37
C GLY A 339 23.03 0.55 -20.54
N GLY A 340 23.82 -0.53 -20.49
CA GLY A 340 23.90 -1.56 -21.53
C GLY A 340 25.30 -1.68 -22.13
N CYS A 341 25.43 -2.55 -23.13
CA CYS A 341 26.66 -2.77 -23.89
C CYS A 341 26.54 -2.22 -25.31
N ARG A 342 27.60 -1.57 -25.82
CA ARG A 342 27.79 -1.32 -27.26
C ARG A 342 28.76 -2.32 -27.89
N GLY A 343 28.45 -2.82 -29.08
CA GLY A 343 29.29 -3.74 -29.86
C GLY A 343 28.49 -4.95 -30.35
N ASN A 344 29.18 -5.99 -30.79
CA ASN A 344 28.56 -7.30 -31.03
C ASN A 344 28.39 -8.01 -29.68
N CYS A 345 27.50 -7.46 -28.85
CA CYS A 345 27.02 -8.07 -27.61
C CYS A 345 25.68 -8.74 -27.94
N CYS A 346 25.49 -10.03 -27.65
CA CYS A 346 24.22 -10.73 -27.76
C CYS A 346 23.63 -10.98 -26.37
N ARG A 347 22.31 -11.19 -26.31
CA ARG A 347 21.65 -11.48 -25.04
C ARG A 347 21.84 -12.96 -24.70
N ALA A 348 21.91 -13.21 -23.42
CA ALA A 348 21.85 -14.51 -22.80
C ALA A 348 20.89 -14.44 -21.61
N VAL A 349 20.83 -15.52 -20.83
CA VAL A 349 20.00 -15.68 -19.63
C VAL A 349 19.88 -14.39 -18.83
N ARG A 350 18.64 -13.99 -18.50
CA ARG A 350 18.29 -12.73 -17.84
C ARG A 350 18.75 -11.45 -18.58
N LEU A 351 18.74 -11.42 -19.91
CA LEU A 351 19.17 -10.26 -20.71
C LEU A 351 20.66 -9.88 -20.53
N HIS A 352 21.48 -10.78 -19.97
CA HIS A 352 22.91 -10.52 -19.77
C HIS A 352 23.67 -10.65 -21.09
N VAL A 353 24.87 -10.08 -21.17
CA VAL A 353 25.75 -10.22 -22.35
C VAL A 353 26.45 -11.59 -22.32
N ALA A 354 26.40 -12.34 -23.43
CA ALA A 354 27.06 -13.65 -23.54
C ALA A 354 28.57 -13.53 -23.77
N GLU A 355 29.01 -12.43 -24.38
CA GLU A 355 30.37 -12.25 -24.85
C GLU A 355 31.37 -12.00 -23.72
N PRO A 356 32.62 -12.48 -23.91
CA PRO A 356 33.66 -12.29 -22.93
C PRO A 356 34.09 -10.83 -22.80
N TYR A 357 33.94 -9.98 -23.81
CA TYR A 357 34.29 -8.57 -23.73
C TYR A 357 33.05 -7.70 -23.79
N HIS A 358 32.88 -6.84 -22.79
CA HIS A 358 31.75 -5.93 -22.70
C HIS A 358 32.22 -4.48 -22.63
N ASN A 359 31.59 -3.61 -23.43
CA ASN A 359 31.82 -2.17 -23.42
C ASN A 359 30.57 -1.48 -22.86
N ALA A 360 30.53 -1.40 -21.53
CA ALA A 360 29.43 -0.77 -20.81
C ALA A 360 29.30 0.72 -21.13
N ILE A 361 28.08 1.24 -21.11
CA ILE A 361 27.78 2.67 -21.30
C ILE A 361 27.07 3.26 -20.08
N ASP A 362 27.13 4.58 -19.96
CA ASP A 362 26.48 5.38 -18.92
C ASP A 362 25.20 6.08 -19.43
N GLU A 363 24.80 5.82 -20.67
CA GLU A 363 23.63 6.46 -21.29
C GLU A 363 22.33 6.06 -20.61
N VAL A 364 21.42 7.02 -20.54
CA VAL A 364 20.09 6.86 -19.96
C VAL A 364 19.08 7.46 -20.93
N TRP A 365 17.99 6.74 -21.19
CA TRP A 365 16.95 7.16 -22.10
C TRP A 365 15.61 7.21 -21.38
N CYS A 366 14.91 8.33 -21.53
CA CYS A 366 13.58 8.56 -20.96
C CYS A 366 12.53 8.44 -22.06
N PHE A 367 11.61 7.51 -21.87
CA PHE A 367 10.45 7.31 -22.71
C PHE A 367 9.19 7.86 -22.05
N CYS A 368 8.44 8.62 -22.82
CA CYS A 368 7.12 9.08 -22.44
C CYS A 368 6.07 8.34 -23.30
N PRO A 369 5.37 7.33 -22.75
CA PRO A 369 4.31 6.63 -23.47
C PRO A 369 3.17 7.54 -23.93
N VAL A 370 2.91 8.64 -23.21
CA VAL A 370 1.85 9.60 -23.54
C VAL A 370 2.13 10.37 -24.83
N THR A 371 3.39 10.79 -25.03
CA THR A 371 3.81 11.55 -26.22
C THR A 371 4.49 10.67 -27.27
N LEU A 372 4.75 9.41 -26.94
CA LEU A 372 5.52 8.45 -27.74
C LEU A 372 6.93 8.97 -28.09
N THR A 373 7.52 9.79 -27.23
CA THR A 373 8.86 10.35 -27.41
C THR A 373 9.88 9.60 -26.57
N CYS A 374 11.05 9.36 -27.15
CA CYS A 374 12.24 8.88 -26.45
C CYS A 374 13.30 9.98 -26.50
N THR A 375 13.78 10.39 -25.33
CA THR A 375 14.75 11.50 -25.19
C THR A 375 15.92 11.07 -24.30
N PRO A 376 17.15 11.55 -24.56
CA PRO A 376 18.27 11.28 -23.67
C PRO A 376 18.04 11.97 -22.33
N ALA A 377 18.30 11.24 -21.24
CA ALA A 377 18.35 11.75 -19.88
C ALA A 377 19.82 11.93 -19.45
N PRO A 378 20.10 12.65 -18.34
CA PRO A 378 21.46 12.78 -17.82
C PRO A 378 22.13 11.40 -17.64
N PRO A 379 23.39 11.22 -18.09
CA PRO A 379 24.08 9.95 -18.00
C PRO A 379 24.38 9.59 -16.54
N MET A 380 24.48 8.28 -16.27
CA MET A 380 24.94 7.74 -14.99
C MET A 380 26.35 8.24 -14.66
N LEU A 381 26.71 8.25 -13.38
CA LEU A 381 28.05 8.60 -12.89
C LEU A 381 29.09 7.56 -13.34
N LYS A 382 28.66 6.32 -13.55
CA LYS A 382 29.51 5.24 -14.05
C LYS A 382 28.82 4.46 -15.18
N PRO A 383 29.58 4.01 -16.20
CA PRO A 383 29.05 3.12 -17.22
C PRO A 383 28.79 1.73 -16.65
N ARG A 384 27.59 1.19 -16.94
CA ARG A 384 27.07 -0.07 -16.39
C ARG A 384 26.39 -0.93 -17.45
N THR A 385 26.59 -2.23 -17.33
CA THR A 385 25.83 -3.29 -18.01
C THR A 385 25.53 -4.41 -17.02
N MET A 386 24.50 -5.23 -17.28
CA MET A 386 24.08 -6.32 -16.38
C MET A 386 23.76 -5.85 -14.95
N HIS A 387 23.36 -4.59 -14.80
CA HIS A 387 22.90 -4.03 -13.53
C HIS A 387 21.39 -4.24 -13.38
N THR A 388 20.89 -3.98 -12.18
CA THR A 388 19.45 -3.84 -11.94
C THR A 388 19.13 -2.38 -11.63
N ALA A 389 17.89 -1.96 -11.93
CA ALA A 389 17.38 -0.67 -11.51
C ALA A 389 16.04 -0.82 -10.80
N VAL A 390 15.81 -0.03 -9.75
CA VAL A 390 14.60 -0.12 -8.93
C VAL A 390 14.18 1.26 -8.44
N THR A 391 12.88 1.53 -8.46
CA THR A 391 12.31 2.78 -7.95
C THR A 391 11.98 2.66 -6.46
N CYS A 392 12.49 3.57 -5.63
CA CYS A 392 12.21 3.64 -4.19
C CYS A 392 12.30 5.09 -3.71
N LEU A 393 11.35 5.53 -2.87
CA LEU A 393 11.28 6.89 -2.31
C LEU A 393 11.53 8.00 -3.36
N ASP A 394 10.77 7.92 -4.45
CA ASP A 394 10.80 8.85 -5.59
C ASP A 394 12.13 8.96 -6.34
N ARG A 395 12.96 7.93 -6.27
CA ARG A 395 14.27 7.87 -6.93
C ARG A 395 14.44 6.55 -7.66
N VAL A 396 15.19 6.57 -8.76
CA VAL A 396 15.56 5.38 -9.51
C VAL A 396 16.98 4.98 -9.12
N TYR A 397 17.12 3.90 -8.36
CA TYR A 397 18.42 3.36 -7.95
C TYR A 397 18.97 2.42 -9.02
N VAL A 398 20.27 2.50 -9.29
CA VAL A 398 21.00 1.58 -10.17
C VAL A 398 22.05 0.86 -9.36
N ILE A 399 21.97 -0.47 -9.33
CA ILE A 399 22.67 -1.33 -8.37
C ILE A 399 23.46 -2.41 -9.12
N GLY A 400 24.74 -2.55 -8.74
CA GLY A 400 25.62 -3.60 -9.25
C GLY A 400 25.99 -3.43 -10.73
N GLY A 401 26.12 -4.57 -11.41
CA GLY A 401 26.54 -4.66 -12.80
C GLY A 401 28.06 -4.57 -12.99
N ARG A 402 28.44 -4.49 -14.26
CA ARG A 402 29.84 -4.48 -14.72
C ARG A 402 30.11 -3.21 -15.51
N THR A 403 31.35 -2.77 -15.47
CA THR A 403 31.85 -1.70 -16.35
C THR A 403 32.52 -2.29 -17.60
N ARG A 404 33.43 -1.58 -18.26
CA ARG A 404 34.24 -2.12 -19.36
C ARG A 404 35.22 -3.19 -18.84
N GLY A 405 35.29 -4.35 -19.48
CA GLY A 405 36.24 -5.40 -19.11
C GLY A 405 36.02 -6.72 -19.84
N SER A 406 36.88 -7.69 -19.52
CA SER A 406 36.73 -9.07 -19.98
C SER A 406 36.11 -9.98 -18.90
N ARG A 407 35.47 -11.08 -19.29
CA ARG A 407 34.98 -12.14 -18.40
C ARG A 407 36.15 -12.71 -17.60
N GLY A 408 35.98 -12.86 -16.29
CA GLY A 408 37.05 -13.27 -15.37
C GLY A 408 38.02 -12.17 -14.91
N GLU A 409 37.93 -10.93 -15.43
CA GLU A 409 38.61 -9.76 -14.85
C GLU A 409 37.65 -9.03 -13.88
N ALA A 410 38.15 -8.59 -12.71
CA ALA A 410 37.39 -7.72 -11.80
C ALA A 410 37.40 -6.26 -12.33
N PRO A 411 36.32 -5.46 -12.17
CA PRO A 411 35.45 -5.49 -11.00
C PRO A 411 33.95 -5.47 -11.30
N SER A 412 33.19 -6.34 -10.64
CA SER A 412 31.79 -6.06 -10.33
C SER A 412 31.71 -4.74 -9.57
N LEU A 413 30.74 -3.89 -9.90
CA LEU A 413 30.67 -2.53 -9.35
C LEU A 413 30.11 -2.55 -7.92
N LEU A 414 30.86 -1.96 -7.00
CA LEU A 414 30.39 -1.69 -5.64
C LEU A 414 29.56 -0.42 -5.58
N GLU A 415 29.87 0.58 -6.41
CA GLU A 415 29.18 1.86 -6.32
C GLU A 415 27.71 1.71 -6.69
N VAL A 416 26.86 2.36 -5.90
CA VAL A 416 25.43 2.47 -6.14
C VAL A 416 25.12 3.95 -6.30
N GLU A 417 24.22 4.24 -7.23
CA GLU A 417 23.79 5.60 -7.53
C GLU A 417 22.28 5.63 -7.72
N TYR A 418 21.67 6.78 -7.46
CA TYR A 418 20.28 7.01 -7.84
C TYR A 418 20.16 8.22 -8.75
N TYR A 419 19.15 8.17 -9.60
CA TYR A 419 18.65 9.30 -10.37
C TYR A 419 17.42 9.87 -9.68
N ASN A 420 17.40 11.19 -9.51
CA ASN A 420 16.20 11.93 -9.12
C ASN A 420 15.55 12.50 -10.39
N PRO A 421 14.40 11.96 -10.85
CA PRO A 421 13.77 12.41 -12.08
C PRO A 421 13.25 13.84 -12.04
N LEU A 422 12.96 14.38 -10.84
CA LEU A 422 12.48 15.76 -10.68
C LEU A 422 13.62 16.76 -10.78
N THR A 423 14.78 16.48 -10.18
CA THR A 423 15.95 17.38 -10.27
C THR A 423 16.85 17.07 -11.46
N GLN A 424 16.60 15.96 -12.16
CA GLN A 424 17.42 15.47 -13.28
C GLN A 424 18.89 15.34 -12.90
N ALA A 425 19.17 14.78 -11.73
CA ALA A 425 20.52 14.66 -11.20
C ALA A 425 20.78 13.26 -10.66
N TRP A 426 21.99 12.77 -10.91
CA TRP A 426 22.51 11.56 -10.30
C TRP A 426 23.22 11.86 -8.99
N SER A 427 23.17 10.93 -8.05
CA SER A 427 23.87 11.02 -6.78
C SER A 427 24.41 9.65 -6.39
N SER A 428 25.67 9.60 -5.97
CA SER A 428 26.25 8.40 -5.37
C SER A 428 25.67 8.22 -3.97
N VAL A 429 25.42 6.96 -3.60
CA VAL A 429 25.03 6.56 -2.25
C VAL A 429 26.03 5.54 -1.70
N SER A 430 25.77 5.01 -0.51
CA SER A 430 26.60 3.96 0.09
C SER A 430 26.78 2.81 -0.89
N PRO A 431 28.02 2.34 -1.09
CA PRO A 431 28.31 1.23 -1.99
C PRO A 431 27.79 -0.09 -1.41
N LEU A 432 27.56 -1.06 -2.30
CA LEU A 432 27.29 -2.44 -1.91
C LEU A 432 28.41 -2.96 -0.98
N PRO A 433 28.08 -3.76 0.05
CA PRO A 433 29.10 -4.38 0.90
C PRO A 433 30.06 -5.31 0.16
N THR A 434 29.56 -5.95 -0.90
CA THR A 434 30.32 -6.84 -1.79
C THR A 434 29.71 -6.75 -3.17
N ALA A 435 30.55 -6.86 -4.20
CA ALA A 435 30.10 -6.72 -5.56
C ALA A 435 29.43 -8.02 -6.01
N ILE A 436 28.33 -7.91 -6.75
CA ILE A 436 27.47 -9.05 -7.10
C ILE A 436 27.27 -9.21 -8.60
N PHE A 437 27.20 -10.45 -9.04
CA PHE A 437 26.72 -10.87 -10.34
C PHE A 437 25.23 -11.18 -10.29
N TYR A 438 24.57 -11.07 -11.45
CA TYR A 438 23.13 -11.31 -11.63
C TYR A 438 22.27 -10.55 -10.62
N PRO A 439 22.50 -9.23 -10.42
CA PRO A 439 21.78 -8.46 -9.43
C PRO A 439 20.29 -8.48 -9.73
N GLU A 440 19.50 -8.75 -8.71
CA GLU A 440 18.05 -8.63 -8.71
C GLU A 440 17.67 -7.72 -7.54
N ALA A 441 16.80 -6.75 -7.76
CA ALA A 441 16.38 -5.84 -6.70
C ALA A 441 14.87 -5.63 -6.67
N SER A 442 14.33 -5.45 -5.47
CA SER A 442 12.93 -5.11 -5.26
C SER A 442 12.79 -4.10 -4.12
N ALA A 443 11.96 -3.09 -4.32
CA ALA A 443 11.66 -2.09 -3.30
C ALA A 443 10.45 -2.52 -2.48
N CYS A 444 10.56 -2.43 -1.17
CA CYS A 444 9.53 -2.78 -0.20
C CYS A 444 9.39 -1.61 0.78
N GLY A 445 8.46 -0.70 0.47
CA GLY A 445 8.35 0.58 1.16
C GLY A 445 9.62 1.42 0.98
N GLY A 446 10.24 1.85 2.08
CA GLY A 446 11.50 2.62 2.08
C GLY A 446 12.77 1.77 2.04
N ILE A 447 12.65 0.46 1.85
CA ILE A 447 13.76 -0.49 1.87
C ILE A 447 13.96 -1.08 0.47
N ILE A 448 15.20 -1.17 0.02
CA ILE A 448 15.56 -1.93 -1.18
C ILE A 448 16.22 -3.23 -0.76
N TYR A 449 15.72 -4.35 -1.27
CA TYR A 449 16.38 -5.64 -1.16
C TYR A 449 17.14 -5.91 -2.45
N ALA A 450 18.43 -6.18 -2.35
CA ALA A 450 19.28 -6.55 -3.47
C ALA A 450 19.85 -7.96 -3.26
N LEU A 451 19.69 -8.80 -4.26
CA LEU A 451 20.13 -10.19 -4.25
C LEU A 451 21.09 -10.42 -5.42
N GLY A 452 22.01 -11.37 -5.27
CA GLY A 452 22.92 -11.76 -6.34
C GLY A 452 23.88 -12.85 -5.92
N SER A 453 24.97 -12.98 -6.67
CA SER A 453 26.03 -13.96 -6.41
C SER A 453 27.40 -13.30 -6.35
N GLU A 454 28.28 -13.72 -5.45
CA GLU A 454 29.72 -13.34 -5.48
C GLU A 454 30.47 -14.04 -6.63
N VAL A 455 29.88 -15.10 -7.18
CA VAL A 455 30.47 -15.97 -8.21
C VAL A 455 29.77 -15.76 -9.57
N GLU A 456 30.56 -15.64 -10.63
CA GLU A 456 30.07 -15.56 -12.01
C GLU A 456 29.69 -16.96 -12.55
N ILE A 457 28.72 -17.04 -13.47
CA ILE A 457 28.39 -18.29 -14.16
C ILE A 457 29.60 -18.81 -14.94
N THR A 458 29.75 -20.13 -15.00
CA THR A 458 30.69 -20.81 -15.91
C THR A 458 29.94 -21.88 -16.71
N ASP A 459 30.53 -22.38 -17.78
CA ASP A 459 29.89 -23.38 -18.66
C ASP A 459 29.48 -24.69 -17.93
N SER A 460 30.01 -24.90 -16.72
CA SER A 460 29.75 -26.08 -15.89
C SER A 460 28.95 -25.80 -14.62
N PHE A 461 28.64 -24.54 -14.31
CA PHE A 461 28.09 -24.17 -13.00
C PHE A 461 27.21 -22.92 -13.04
N ASN A 462 25.96 -23.09 -12.60
CA ASN A 462 25.04 -21.99 -12.29
C ASN A 462 25.19 -21.59 -10.81
N PRO A 463 25.63 -20.36 -10.49
CA PRO A 463 25.96 -19.98 -9.13
C PRO A 463 24.74 -19.89 -8.23
N SER A 464 24.96 -20.16 -6.94
CA SER A 464 23.96 -19.96 -5.90
C SER A 464 23.78 -18.47 -5.59
N LEU A 465 22.58 -18.08 -5.19
CA LEU A 465 22.24 -16.76 -4.68
C LEU A 465 22.77 -16.58 -3.24
N ASP A 466 24.06 -16.26 -3.10
CA ASP A 466 24.78 -16.19 -1.81
C ASP A 466 24.85 -14.79 -1.19
N CYS A 467 24.41 -13.78 -1.95
CA CYS A 467 24.33 -12.39 -1.51
C CYS A 467 22.89 -11.97 -1.32
N PHE A 468 22.57 -11.52 -0.10
CA PHE A 468 21.30 -10.90 0.21
C PHE A 468 21.54 -9.65 1.05
N PHE A 469 21.17 -8.51 0.49
CA PHE A 469 21.41 -7.21 1.08
C PHE A 469 20.11 -6.44 1.27
N ARG A 470 20.04 -5.70 2.36
CA ARG A 470 18.99 -4.74 2.69
C ARG A 470 19.60 -3.34 2.69
N TYR A 471 19.02 -2.42 1.94
CA TYR A 471 19.37 -1.01 1.92
C TYR A 471 18.24 -0.16 2.46
N ASP A 472 18.53 0.65 3.47
CA ASP A 472 17.61 1.66 3.98
C ASP A 472 17.81 2.96 3.19
N ALA A 473 16.85 3.27 2.30
CA ALA A 473 16.96 4.41 1.39
C ALA A 473 16.85 5.78 2.08
N GLN A 474 16.34 5.84 3.32
CA GLN A 474 16.30 7.07 4.10
C GLN A 474 17.62 7.30 4.85
N ARG A 475 18.19 6.23 5.40
CA ARG A 475 19.43 6.29 6.19
C ARG A 475 20.69 6.19 5.34
N ASP A 476 20.57 5.80 4.08
CA ASP A 476 21.70 5.51 3.19
C ASP A 476 22.64 4.48 3.83
N GLN A 477 22.11 3.30 4.15
CA GLN A 477 22.87 2.24 4.82
C GLN A 477 22.51 0.85 4.29
N TRP A 478 23.55 0.07 4.01
CA TRP A 478 23.45 -1.34 3.67
C TRP A 478 23.58 -2.24 4.91
N SER A 479 22.93 -3.39 4.87
CA SER A 479 23.10 -4.48 5.82
C SER A 479 23.07 -5.81 5.07
N ARG A 480 24.03 -6.69 5.34
CA ARG A 480 24.00 -8.07 4.83
C ARG A 480 23.03 -8.87 5.67
N LEU A 481 22.11 -9.55 5.00
CA LEU A 481 21.18 -10.48 5.61
C LEU A 481 21.71 -11.90 5.45
N VAL A 482 21.58 -12.69 6.50
CA VAL A 482 21.88 -14.13 6.47
C VAL A 482 20.54 -14.84 6.52
N ALA A 483 20.06 -15.30 5.37
CA ALA A 483 18.84 -16.08 5.31
C ALA A 483 19.16 -17.58 5.47
N GLU A 484 18.50 -18.25 6.40
CA GLU A 484 18.78 -19.65 6.78
C GLU A 484 18.54 -20.68 5.64
N PHE A 485 18.01 -20.26 4.49
CA PHE A 485 17.71 -21.12 3.33
C PHE A 485 18.52 -20.79 2.04
N GLY A 486 19.46 -19.84 2.10
CA GLY A 486 20.06 -19.18 0.92
C GLY A 486 21.07 -19.97 0.06
N GLN A 487 21.17 -21.29 0.15
CA GLN A 487 22.18 -22.05 -0.63
C GLN A 487 21.62 -22.81 -1.85
N PHE A 488 20.30 -22.77 -2.10
CA PHE A 488 19.68 -23.59 -3.17
C PHE A 488 19.15 -22.81 -4.37
N PHE A 489 19.04 -21.47 -4.30
CA PHE A 489 18.52 -20.69 -5.41
C PHE A 489 19.61 -20.42 -6.44
N HIS A 490 19.33 -20.72 -7.70
CA HIS A 490 20.21 -20.33 -8.79
C HIS A 490 20.09 -18.82 -9.06
N ALA A 491 21.20 -18.09 -9.01
CA ALA A 491 21.20 -16.64 -9.11
C ALA A 491 20.58 -16.13 -10.42
N THR A 492 20.61 -16.92 -11.49
CA THR A 492 20.02 -16.56 -12.77
C THR A 492 18.52 -16.85 -12.89
N LEU A 493 17.94 -17.64 -11.99
CA LEU A 493 16.58 -18.20 -12.15
C LEU A 493 15.60 -17.71 -11.08
N VAL A 494 15.93 -16.60 -10.44
CA VAL A 494 15.08 -15.99 -9.42
C VAL A 494 14.40 -14.74 -9.97
N LYS A 495 13.27 -14.34 -9.41
CA LYS A 495 12.75 -12.97 -9.54
C LYS A 495 12.35 -12.43 -8.17
N ALA A 496 12.64 -11.17 -7.91
CA ALA A 496 12.28 -10.51 -6.66
C ALA A 496 11.15 -9.52 -6.89
N VAL A 497 10.04 -9.68 -6.19
CA VAL A 497 8.87 -8.81 -6.29
C VAL A 497 8.35 -8.46 -4.91
N SER A 498 7.64 -7.34 -4.78
CA SER A 498 7.02 -6.94 -3.52
C SER A 498 5.50 -6.89 -3.68
N ILE A 499 4.77 -7.51 -2.75
CA ILE A 499 3.32 -7.42 -2.63
C ILE A 499 2.97 -7.17 -1.16
N ASN A 500 1.92 -6.40 -0.87
CA ASN A 500 1.49 -6.08 0.50
C ASN A 500 2.64 -5.70 1.46
N ASN A 501 3.59 -4.89 0.98
CA ASN A 501 4.78 -4.48 1.72
C ASN A 501 5.61 -5.66 2.28
N THR A 502 5.62 -6.78 1.55
CA THR A 502 6.38 -7.98 1.86
C THR A 502 7.17 -8.40 0.62
N LEU A 503 8.47 -8.66 0.79
CA LEU A 503 9.32 -9.16 -0.28
C LEU A 503 8.98 -10.62 -0.58
N HIS A 504 8.87 -10.95 -1.86
CA HIS A 504 8.67 -12.29 -2.36
C HIS A 504 9.76 -12.65 -3.36
N LEU A 505 10.15 -13.92 -3.35
CA LEU A 505 11.15 -14.49 -4.24
C LEU A 505 10.50 -15.62 -5.02
N CYS A 506 10.45 -15.46 -6.34
CA CYS A 506 9.94 -16.46 -7.27
C CYS A 506 11.12 -17.24 -7.85
N ASP A 507 11.24 -18.51 -7.48
CA ASP A 507 12.24 -19.42 -8.01
C ASP A 507 11.67 -20.14 -9.23
N LEU A 508 12.13 -19.73 -10.42
CA LEU A 508 11.69 -20.24 -11.72
C LEU A 508 12.20 -21.67 -11.96
N SER A 509 13.21 -22.14 -11.22
CA SER A 509 13.77 -23.48 -11.39
C SER A 509 12.98 -24.56 -10.65
N THR A 510 12.43 -24.22 -9.47
CA THR A 510 11.61 -25.15 -8.66
C THR A 510 10.13 -24.83 -8.70
N TYR A 511 9.75 -23.78 -9.43
CA TYR A 511 8.40 -23.25 -9.53
C TYR A 511 7.80 -22.85 -8.19
N LYS A 512 8.61 -22.34 -7.25
CA LYS A 512 8.18 -22.01 -5.88
C LYS A 512 8.26 -20.53 -5.60
N VAL A 513 7.37 -20.06 -4.74
CA VAL A 513 7.40 -18.69 -4.22
C VAL A 513 7.58 -18.69 -2.71
N TYR A 514 8.43 -17.77 -2.26
CA TYR A 514 8.75 -17.58 -0.85
C TYR A 514 8.49 -16.13 -0.46
N SER A 515 7.84 -15.92 0.68
CA SER A 515 7.73 -14.61 1.32
C SER A 515 8.87 -14.44 2.34
N PHE A 516 9.40 -13.23 2.45
CA PHE A 516 10.46 -12.91 3.41
C PHE A 516 9.89 -12.17 4.62
N CYS A 517 10.23 -12.64 5.82
CA CYS A 517 9.95 -11.92 7.08
C CYS A 517 11.22 -11.18 7.53
N PRO A 518 11.26 -9.83 7.43
CA PRO A 518 12.45 -9.05 7.80
C PRO A 518 12.80 -9.13 9.29
N GLU A 519 11.82 -9.35 10.17
CA GLU A 519 12.01 -9.40 11.63
C GLU A 519 12.74 -10.68 12.07
N THR A 520 12.44 -11.80 11.41
CA THR A 520 13.01 -13.10 11.76
C THR A 520 14.16 -13.50 10.83
N GLY A 521 14.28 -12.88 9.64
CA GLY A 521 15.24 -13.27 8.62
C GLY A 521 14.89 -14.58 7.91
N VAL A 522 13.65 -15.06 8.05
CA VAL A 522 13.21 -16.36 7.54
C VAL A 522 12.38 -16.20 6.26
N TRP A 523 12.58 -17.14 5.33
CA TRP A 523 11.73 -17.32 4.15
C TRP A 523 10.64 -18.34 4.43
N LYS A 524 9.40 -18.00 4.10
CA LYS A 524 8.24 -18.89 4.22
C LYS A 524 7.74 -19.26 2.82
N GLY A 525 7.53 -20.53 2.55
CA GLY A 525 6.93 -20.98 1.29
C GLY A 525 5.46 -20.56 1.21
N GLU A 526 5.07 -19.90 0.11
CA GLU A 526 3.71 -19.41 -0.13
C GLU A 526 2.94 -20.26 -1.16
N GLY A 527 3.64 -21.05 -1.97
CA GLY A 527 3.04 -21.97 -2.94
C GLY A 527 3.97 -22.28 -4.10
N SER A 528 3.43 -23.00 -5.09
CA SER A 528 4.10 -23.29 -6.36
C SER A 528 3.22 -22.90 -7.55
N PHE A 529 3.85 -22.41 -8.61
CA PHE A 529 3.25 -22.22 -9.92
C PHE A 529 3.49 -23.46 -10.78
N GLU A 530 2.73 -23.64 -11.86
CA GLU A 530 2.80 -24.82 -12.72
C GLU A 530 3.70 -24.60 -13.93
N CYS A 531 3.76 -23.36 -14.41
CA CYS A 531 4.37 -22.99 -15.68
C CYS A 531 5.15 -21.68 -15.53
N ALA A 532 6.48 -21.75 -15.66
CA ALA A 532 7.29 -20.56 -15.95
C ALA A 532 8.55 -20.96 -16.71
N GLY A 533 8.92 -20.18 -17.71
CA GLY A 533 10.22 -20.35 -18.34
C GLY A 533 11.37 -19.78 -17.51
N PHE A 534 12.60 -20.22 -17.77
CA PHE A 534 13.80 -19.75 -17.05
C PHE A 534 14.05 -18.24 -17.15
N ASN A 535 13.58 -17.60 -18.22
CA ASN A 535 13.66 -16.16 -18.45
C ASN A 535 12.28 -15.46 -18.38
N ALA A 536 11.35 -16.01 -17.61
CA ALA A 536 10.05 -15.39 -17.39
C ALA A 536 10.17 -13.98 -16.76
N GLY A 537 9.22 -13.11 -17.09
CA GLY A 537 9.00 -11.86 -16.39
C GLY A 537 8.25 -12.09 -15.07
N ALA A 538 8.46 -11.23 -14.08
CA ALA A 538 7.70 -11.25 -12.84
C ALA A 538 7.34 -9.83 -12.38
N ILE A 539 6.08 -9.63 -11.98
CA ILE A 539 5.58 -8.34 -11.47
C ILE A 539 4.76 -8.57 -10.20
N GLY A 540 5.09 -7.84 -9.13
CA GLY A 540 4.27 -7.75 -7.93
C GLY A 540 3.43 -6.48 -7.95
N LEU A 541 2.13 -6.60 -7.67
CA LEU A 541 1.24 -5.45 -7.49
C LEU A 541 0.17 -5.78 -6.44
N ARG A 542 0.05 -4.90 -5.43
CA ARG A 542 -0.95 -5.02 -4.36
C ARG A 542 -0.88 -6.40 -3.71
N ASP A 543 -1.86 -7.27 -3.98
CA ASP A 543 -2.03 -8.61 -3.43
C ASP A 543 -1.70 -9.72 -4.44
N ARG A 544 -1.14 -9.39 -5.62
CA ARG A 544 -0.93 -10.31 -6.73
C ARG A 544 0.50 -10.37 -7.24
N ILE A 545 0.96 -11.56 -7.63
CA ILE A 545 2.23 -11.77 -8.35
C ILE A 545 1.91 -12.37 -9.71
N TYR A 546 2.42 -11.74 -10.76
CA TYR A 546 2.32 -12.18 -12.15
C TYR A 546 3.63 -12.82 -12.58
N ILE A 547 3.57 -14.01 -13.17
CA ILE A 547 4.67 -14.69 -13.87
C ILE A 547 4.29 -14.79 -15.35
N LEU A 548 5.19 -14.36 -16.23
CA LEU A 548 4.88 -14.08 -17.63
C LEU A 548 5.91 -14.77 -18.54
N GLY A 549 5.47 -15.66 -19.42
CA GLY A 549 6.28 -16.21 -20.51
C GLY A 549 7.56 -16.94 -20.07
N GLY A 550 8.60 -16.76 -20.89
CA GLY A 550 9.91 -17.42 -20.75
C GLY A 550 10.07 -18.59 -21.71
N ASP A 551 11.08 -19.41 -21.45
CA ASP A 551 11.42 -20.62 -22.21
C ASP A 551 11.59 -21.85 -21.30
N TYR A 552 11.04 -22.99 -21.72
CA TYR A 552 11.29 -24.31 -21.12
C TYR A 552 12.55 -24.96 -21.70
N SER A 553 12.82 -24.65 -22.97
CA SER A 553 14.03 -25.00 -23.69
C SER A 553 14.31 -23.94 -24.77
N PRO A 554 15.51 -23.88 -25.38
CA PRO A 554 15.84 -22.87 -26.38
C PRO A 554 14.86 -22.78 -27.57
N ASP A 555 14.17 -23.87 -27.90
CA ASP A 555 13.20 -23.94 -29.00
C ASP A 555 11.73 -23.89 -28.51
N GLU A 556 11.49 -23.85 -27.20
CA GLU A 556 10.17 -23.92 -26.56
C GLU A 556 9.91 -22.68 -25.70
N ILE A 557 9.48 -21.62 -26.36
CA ILE A 557 9.10 -20.34 -25.76
C ILE A 557 7.59 -20.37 -25.48
N THR A 558 7.18 -19.87 -24.30
CA THR A 558 5.78 -19.86 -23.86
C THR A 558 5.19 -18.44 -23.81
N ASP A 559 3.87 -18.34 -24.04
CA ASP A 559 3.04 -17.15 -23.80
C ASP A 559 2.20 -17.24 -22.52
N GLU A 560 2.39 -18.29 -21.72
CA GLU A 560 1.60 -18.55 -20.52
C GLU A 560 1.77 -17.44 -19.47
N VAL A 561 0.69 -17.22 -18.73
CA VAL A 561 0.61 -16.23 -17.66
C VAL A 561 0.02 -16.88 -16.43
N GLN A 562 0.76 -16.82 -15.32
CA GLN A 562 0.28 -17.32 -14.03
C GLN A 562 0.23 -16.22 -12.99
N VAL A 563 -0.85 -16.20 -12.21
CA VAL A 563 -1.11 -15.18 -11.20
C VAL A 563 -1.35 -15.79 -9.84
N TYR A 564 -0.53 -15.39 -8.88
CA TYR A 564 -0.74 -15.69 -7.46
C TYR A 564 -1.64 -14.65 -6.83
N TYR A 565 -2.62 -15.10 -6.05
CA TYR A 565 -3.50 -14.26 -5.25
C TYR A 565 -3.22 -14.49 -3.76
N SER A 566 -2.56 -13.54 -3.11
CA SER A 566 -2.15 -13.68 -1.70
C SER A 566 -3.34 -13.78 -0.73
N GLY A 567 -4.48 -13.14 -1.04
CA GLY A 567 -5.66 -13.20 -0.18
C GLY A 567 -6.29 -14.59 -0.02
N ARG A 568 -6.05 -15.50 -0.98
CA ARG A 568 -6.53 -16.90 -0.96
C ARG A 568 -5.41 -17.94 -1.05
N SER A 569 -4.16 -17.49 -1.18
CA SER A 569 -2.97 -18.33 -1.37
C SER A 569 -3.11 -19.34 -2.52
N GLN A 570 -3.57 -18.88 -3.68
CA GLN A 570 -3.80 -19.73 -4.86
C GLN A 570 -3.19 -19.13 -6.13
N TRP A 571 -2.76 -20.01 -7.03
CA TRP A 571 -2.31 -19.69 -8.38
C TRP A 571 -3.42 -19.95 -9.38
N GLU A 572 -3.53 -19.09 -10.37
CA GLU A 572 -4.43 -19.28 -11.51
C GLU A 572 -3.70 -18.98 -12.81
N GLU A 573 -4.01 -19.77 -13.83
CA GLU A 573 -3.65 -19.47 -15.21
C GLU A 573 -4.59 -18.39 -15.75
N MET A 574 -4.02 -17.36 -16.37
CA MET A 574 -4.74 -16.23 -16.94
C MET A 574 -4.67 -16.26 -18.46
N SER A 575 -5.34 -15.29 -19.11
CA SER A 575 -5.25 -15.13 -20.56
C SER A 575 -3.77 -15.03 -21.01
N PRO A 576 -3.34 -15.85 -21.99
CA PRO A 576 -1.95 -15.88 -22.43
C PRO A 576 -1.58 -14.55 -23.09
N MET A 577 -0.28 -14.25 -23.09
CA MET A 577 0.25 -13.13 -23.84
C MET A 577 -0.12 -13.26 -25.32
N PRO A 578 -0.32 -12.15 -26.07
CA PRO A 578 -0.56 -12.19 -27.51
C PRO A 578 0.51 -12.90 -28.34
N ARG A 579 1.68 -13.15 -27.74
CA ARG A 579 2.83 -13.81 -28.35
C ARG A 579 3.71 -14.44 -27.29
N ALA A 580 4.25 -15.61 -27.61
CA ALA A 580 5.26 -16.27 -26.79
C ALA A 580 6.56 -15.46 -26.81
N LEU A 581 7.05 -15.08 -25.63
CA LEU A 581 8.23 -14.25 -25.47
C LEU A 581 9.11 -14.81 -24.36
N THR A 582 10.42 -14.74 -24.60
CA THR A 582 11.48 -14.95 -23.61
C THR A 582 12.46 -13.80 -23.70
N GLU A 583 13.25 -13.58 -22.65
CA GLU A 583 14.29 -12.55 -22.60
C GLU A 583 13.73 -11.16 -22.97
N PHE A 584 12.72 -10.72 -22.20
CA PHE A 584 12.06 -9.44 -22.39
C PHE A 584 12.10 -8.60 -21.12
N HIS A 585 11.95 -7.29 -21.27
CA HIS A 585 11.73 -6.38 -20.15
C HIS A 585 10.27 -6.41 -19.74
N CYS A 586 10.01 -6.49 -18.44
CA CYS A 586 8.67 -6.35 -17.86
C CYS A 586 8.68 -5.28 -16.77
N GLN A 587 7.77 -4.31 -16.84
CA GLN A 587 7.65 -3.26 -15.83
C GLN A 587 6.20 -2.88 -15.57
N LEU A 588 5.89 -2.56 -14.31
CA LEU A 588 4.61 -1.95 -13.95
C LEU A 588 4.66 -0.45 -14.29
N ILE A 589 3.64 0.07 -14.95
CA ILE A 589 3.48 1.52 -15.16
C ILE A 589 2.04 1.94 -14.88
N SER A 590 1.88 3.15 -14.35
CA SER A 590 0.57 3.72 -14.06
C SER A 590 0.45 5.12 -14.65
N PHE A 591 -0.72 5.41 -15.23
CA PHE A 591 -1.06 6.73 -15.79
C PHE A 591 -2.23 7.32 -15.04
N ASN A 592 -2.27 8.64 -14.86
CA ASN A 592 -3.56 9.27 -14.56
C ASN A 592 -4.56 8.96 -15.69
N ARG A 593 -5.78 8.59 -15.33
CA ARG A 593 -6.82 8.15 -16.30
C ARG A 593 -7.04 9.14 -17.46
N TYR A 594 -6.95 10.45 -17.22
CA TYR A 594 -7.13 11.46 -18.27
C TYR A 594 -5.92 11.63 -19.21
N ARG A 595 -4.74 11.09 -18.86
CA ARG A 595 -3.52 11.09 -19.68
C ARG A 595 -3.16 9.69 -20.18
N ASP A 596 -4.01 8.70 -19.93
CA ASP A 596 -3.75 7.32 -20.26
C ASP A 596 -3.69 7.14 -21.79
N PRO A 597 -2.52 6.81 -22.37
CA PRO A 597 -2.38 6.64 -23.81
C PRO A 597 -2.91 5.29 -24.30
N TRP A 598 -3.22 4.37 -23.40
CA TRP A 598 -3.63 2.99 -23.70
C TRP A 598 -5.06 2.68 -23.26
N GLY A 599 -5.72 3.64 -22.62
CA GLY A 599 -7.14 3.63 -22.36
C GLY A 599 -7.92 3.42 -23.66
N ASP A 600 -9.07 2.76 -23.57
CA ASP A 600 -10.00 2.76 -24.69
C ASP A 600 -10.63 4.14 -24.73
N THR A 601 -10.09 5.03 -25.56
CA THR A 601 -10.72 6.31 -25.84
C THR A 601 -12.10 6.02 -26.39
N GLU A 602 -13.15 6.23 -25.57
CA GLU A 602 -14.44 6.61 -26.11
C GLU A 602 -14.20 7.90 -26.89
N GLY A 603 -14.19 7.76 -28.22
CA GLY A 603 -14.14 8.90 -29.15
C GLY A 603 -15.44 9.68 -29.15
#